data_AF-A0A534NU91-F1
#
_entry.id   AF-A0A534NU91-F1
#
_cell.length_a   1.000
_cell.length_b   1.000
_cell.length_c   1.000
_cell.angle_alpha   90.00
_cell.angle_beta   90.00
_cell.angle_gamma   90.00
#
_symmetry.space_group_name_H-M   'P 1'
#
loop_
_entity.id
_entity.type
_entity.pdbx_description
1 polymer ?
#
loop_
_entity_poly.entity_id
_entity_poly.type
_entity_poly.pdbx_seq_one_letter_code
_entity_poly.pdbx_strand_id
1 'polypeptide(L)'
;MYRDHPYGRTSVGHVSDLHSITLEDLQQQAEDLFTLDRLTVGISGGYPKDLPDRLATALDALPNRGAAVAQIPPARPNPHPRFRLVEKPAEATAISCGMPWALSHKDPDWPAISVARSAIGEHRQFNGRLMQRLREQRGLNYGDYAYIEHFQQQGGDASTAQN
;
A
#
# COMPACT_ATOMS: atom_id res chain seq x y z
N MET A 1 9.89 5.16 -9.66
CA MET A 1 8.50 5.44 -10.07
C MET A 1 8.03 6.79 -9.52
N TYR A 2 8.10 6.98 -8.20
CA TYR A 2 7.60 8.16 -7.47
C TYR A 2 8.71 9.14 -7.02
N ARG A 3 9.61 9.55 -7.93
CA ARG A 3 10.67 10.51 -7.56
C ARG A 3 10.02 11.82 -7.10
N ASP A 4 10.52 12.39 -6.01
CA ASP A 4 10.05 13.65 -5.40
C ASP A 4 8.56 13.65 -4.96
N HIS A 5 7.95 12.46 -4.90
CA HIS A 5 6.57 12.26 -4.44
C HIS A 5 6.58 11.55 -3.08
N PRO A 6 5.61 11.78 -2.17
CA PRO A 6 5.56 11.13 -0.86
C PRO A 6 5.73 9.59 -0.89
N TYR A 7 5.11 8.91 -1.87
CA TYR A 7 5.27 7.47 -2.13
C TYR A 7 6.65 7.02 -2.62
N GLY A 8 7.57 7.95 -2.88
CA GLY A 8 8.96 7.64 -3.18
C GLY A 8 9.78 7.26 -1.96
N ARG A 9 9.26 7.50 -0.75
CA ARG A 9 9.92 7.19 0.53
C ARG A 9 9.74 5.73 0.91
N THR A 10 10.76 5.15 1.53
CA THR A 10 10.69 3.82 2.14
C THR A 10 9.87 3.90 3.42
N SER A 11 8.93 2.97 3.63
CA SER A 11 8.14 2.93 4.87
C SER A 11 8.99 2.69 6.12
N VAL A 12 10.12 2.01 5.95
CA VAL A 12 11.12 1.76 7.00
C VAL A 12 12.10 2.92 7.20
N GLY A 13 12.01 3.98 6.40
CA GLY A 13 12.94 5.10 6.42
C GLY A 13 14.36 4.72 5.97
N HIS A 14 15.33 5.55 6.35
CA HIS A 14 16.76 5.38 6.15
C HIS A 14 17.48 5.20 7.49
N VAL A 15 18.68 4.61 7.45
CA VAL A 15 19.54 4.48 8.64
C VAL A 15 19.86 5.84 9.26
N SER A 16 20.03 6.88 8.43
CA SER A 16 20.21 8.26 8.90
C SER A 16 19.05 8.74 9.77
N ASP A 17 17.83 8.34 9.44
CA ASP A 17 16.62 8.78 10.14
C ASP A 17 16.60 8.18 11.56
N LEU A 18 17.05 6.92 11.71
CA LEU A 18 17.19 6.25 13.01
C LEU A 18 18.24 6.91 13.90
N HIS A 19 19.27 7.53 13.31
CA HIS A 19 20.30 8.23 14.08
C HIS A 19 19.88 9.64 14.49
N SER A 20 18.93 10.25 13.79
CA SER A 20 18.50 11.62 14.05
C SER A 20 17.19 11.75 14.82
N ILE A 21 16.31 10.74 14.76
CA ILE A 21 15.00 10.79 15.42
C ILE A 21 15.15 10.87 16.94
N THR A 22 14.36 11.74 17.57
CA THR A 22 14.35 11.90 19.03
C THR A 22 13.07 11.32 19.66
N LEU A 23 13.05 11.23 20.99
CA LEU A 23 11.84 10.82 21.70
C LEU A 23 10.72 11.85 21.52
N GLU A 24 11.06 13.13 21.49
CA GLU A 24 10.14 14.24 21.31
C GLU A 24 9.49 14.18 19.92
N ASP A 25 10.25 13.82 18.87
CA ASP A 25 9.69 13.60 17.52
C ASP A 25 8.62 12.50 17.55
N LEU A 26 8.89 11.39 18.24
CA LEU A 26 7.97 10.26 18.36
C LEU A 26 6.71 10.63 19.16
N GLN A 27 6.87 11.37 20.25
CA GLN A 27 5.76 11.84 21.07
C GLN A 27 4.87 12.80 20.29
N GLN A 28 5.47 13.76 19.59
CA GLN A 28 4.72 14.70 18.74
C GLN A 28 3.99 13.95 17.62
N GLN A 29 4.66 12.99 16.96
CA GLN A 29 4.03 12.19 15.92
C GLN A 29 2.88 11.34 16.44
N ALA A 30 2.99 10.80 17.66
CA ALA A 30 1.91 10.06 18.30
C ALA A 30 0.70 10.97 18.61
N GLU A 31 0.94 12.16 19.15
CA GLU A 31 -0.11 13.17 19.41
C GLU A 31 -0.80 13.63 18.13
N ASP A 32 -0.04 13.79 17.04
CA ASP A 32 -0.56 14.23 15.75
C ASP A 32 -1.38 13.17 15.01
N LEU A 33 -1.08 11.87 15.22
CA LEU A 33 -1.65 10.76 14.44
C LEU A 33 -2.66 9.90 15.19
N PHE A 34 -2.48 9.67 16.49
CA PHE A 34 -3.36 8.80 17.28
C PHE A 34 -4.53 9.59 17.87
N THR A 35 -5.44 10.01 17.00
CA THR A 35 -6.58 10.86 17.36
C THR A 35 -7.90 10.25 16.92
N LEU A 36 -8.99 10.61 17.63
CA LEU A 36 -10.32 10.03 17.41
C LEU A 36 -10.85 10.30 15.99
N ASP A 37 -10.54 11.44 15.39
CA ASP A 37 -10.93 11.79 14.02
C ASP A 37 -10.21 10.98 12.92
N ARG A 38 -9.21 10.18 13.29
CA ARG A 38 -8.41 9.34 12.37
C ARG A 38 -8.58 7.84 12.64
N LEU A 39 -9.44 7.47 13.59
CA LEU A 39 -9.65 6.09 14.01
C LEU A 39 -10.85 5.47 13.30
N THR A 40 -10.71 4.23 12.83
CA THR A 40 -11.83 3.40 12.40
C THR A 40 -11.77 2.07 13.15
N VAL A 41 -12.82 1.73 13.88
CA VAL A 41 -12.89 0.49 14.68
C VAL A 41 -13.83 -0.50 13.98
N GLY A 42 -13.27 -1.64 13.56
CA GLY A 42 -14.04 -2.77 13.04
C GLY A 42 -14.18 -3.86 14.10
N ILE A 43 -15.41 -4.34 14.32
CA ILE A 43 -15.69 -5.46 15.23
C ILE A 43 -16.54 -6.48 14.47
N SER A 44 -16.15 -7.76 14.51
CA SER A 44 -16.91 -8.84 13.89
C SER A 44 -16.86 -10.12 14.74
N GLY A 45 -17.89 -10.95 14.61
CA GLY A 45 -18.00 -12.23 15.34
C GLY A 45 -18.80 -12.15 16.65
N GLY A 46 -18.63 -13.17 17.50
CA GLY A 46 -19.37 -13.32 18.76
C GLY A 46 -18.65 -12.65 19.94
N TYR A 47 -18.77 -11.33 20.05
CA TYR A 47 -18.18 -10.57 21.15
C TYR A 47 -19.15 -10.34 22.33
N PRO A 48 -18.62 -10.16 23.55
CA PRO A 48 -19.43 -9.78 24.72
C PRO A 48 -20.20 -8.47 24.48
N LYS A 49 -21.42 -8.38 25.02
CA LYS A 49 -22.29 -7.21 24.82
C LYS A 49 -21.67 -5.88 25.30
N ASP A 50 -20.77 -5.94 26.27
CA ASP A 50 -20.07 -4.81 26.89
C ASP A 50 -18.80 -4.38 26.13
N LEU A 51 -18.37 -5.11 25.10
CA LEU A 51 -17.14 -4.78 24.36
C LEU A 51 -17.16 -3.37 23.73
N PRO A 52 -18.24 -2.91 23.06
CA PRO A 52 -18.27 -1.58 22.48
C PRO A 52 -18.06 -0.46 23.51
N ASP A 53 -18.70 -0.57 24.68
CA ASP A 53 -18.60 0.44 25.75
C ASP A 53 -17.19 0.47 26.36
N ARG A 54 -16.57 -0.70 26.51
CA ARG A 54 -15.19 -0.82 26.99
C ARG A 54 -14.19 -0.23 26.00
N LEU A 55 -14.41 -0.46 24.70
CA LEU A 55 -13.60 0.14 23.65
C LEU A 55 -13.76 1.66 23.63
N ALA A 56 -15.00 2.16 23.71
CA ALA A 56 -15.25 3.60 23.79
C ALA A 56 -14.52 4.22 24.99
N THR A 57 -14.63 3.61 26.17
CA THR A 57 -13.95 4.07 27.39
C THR A 57 -12.42 4.07 27.24
N ALA A 58 -11.85 3.02 26.63
CA ALA A 58 -10.41 2.92 26.44
C ALA A 58 -9.86 3.96 25.44
N LEU A 59 -10.68 4.33 24.45
CA LEU A 59 -10.32 5.27 23.39
C LEU A 59 -10.55 6.74 23.78
N ASP A 60 -11.32 7.01 24.83
CA ASP A 60 -11.65 8.36 25.31
C ASP A 60 -10.41 9.17 25.77
N ALA A 61 -9.30 8.47 26.05
CA ALA A 61 -8.02 9.10 26.37
C ALA A 61 -7.30 9.70 25.14
N LEU A 62 -7.73 9.38 23.92
CA LEU A 62 -7.10 9.90 22.70
C LEU A 62 -7.52 11.34 22.42
N PRO A 63 -6.62 12.20 21.88
CA PRO A 63 -7.01 13.52 21.43
C PRO A 63 -8.13 13.48 20.39
N ASN A 64 -9.04 14.46 20.44
CA ASN A 64 -10.17 14.54 19.52
C ASN A 64 -9.74 14.79 18.05
N ARG A 65 -8.66 15.56 17.84
CA ARG A 65 -8.22 15.99 16.52
C ARG A 65 -6.70 16.05 16.47
N GLY A 66 -6.14 15.45 15.43
CA GLY A 66 -4.70 15.46 15.17
C GLY A 66 -4.25 16.57 14.22
N ALA A 67 -3.02 16.46 13.72
CA ALA A 67 -2.50 17.35 12.71
C ALA A 67 -3.30 17.24 11.39
N ALA A 68 -3.31 18.33 10.61
CA ALA A 68 -3.96 18.35 9.31
C ALA A 68 -3.41 17.23 8.41
N VAL A 69 -4.32 16.47 7.77
CA VAL A 69 -3.93 15.42 6.82
C VAL A 69 -3.15 16.08 5.68
N ALA A 70 -1.89 15.65 5.49
CA ALA A 70 -1.06 16.11 4.39
C ALA A 70 -1.74 15.81 3.04
N GLN A 71 -1.75 16.81 2.14
CA GLN A 71 -2.23 16.59 0.79
C GLN A 71 -1.23 15.75 -0.01
N ILE A 72 -1.71 14.65 -0.57
CA ILE A 72 -0.91 13.78 -1.43
C ILE A 72 -1.27 14.13 -2.88
N PRO A 73 -0.35 14.70 -3.66
CA PRO A 73 -0.62 15.04 -5.05
C PRO A 73 -0.88 13.77 -5.88
N PRO A 74 -1.64 13.85 -7.00
CA PRO A 74 -1.78 12.73 -7.90
C PRO A 74 -0.43 12.34 -8.52
N ALA A 75 -0.08 11.06 -8.43
CA ALA A 75 1.11 10.55 -9.10
C ALA A 75 0.85 10.39 -10.60
N ARG A 76 1.74 10.94 -11.43
CA ARG A 76 1.62 10.89 -12.90
C ARG A 76 2.65 9.95 -13.51
N PRO A 77 2.31 9.23 -14.59
CA PRO A 77 3.28 8.49 -15.38
C PRO A 77 4.42 9.39 -15.85
N ASN A 78 5.64 8.85 -15.88
CA ASN A 78 6.74 9.55 -16.53
C ASN A 78 6.45 9.62 -18.04
N PRO A 79 6.74 10.75 -18.72
CA PRO A 79 6.49 10.91 -20.15
C PRO A 79 7.32 9.94 -21.00
N HIS A 80 8.43 9.44 -20.46
CA HIS A 80 9.30 8.48 -21.11
C HIS A 80 9.54 7.25 -20.22
N PRO A 81 9.63 6.05 -20.80
CA PRO A 81 10.06 4.85 -20.09
C PRO A 81 11.41 5.08 -19.42
N ARG A 82 11.56 4.56 -18.21
CA ARG A 82 12.82 4.59 -17.48
C ARG A 82 13.29 3.18 -17.21
N PHE A 83 14.56 2.93 -17.47
CA PHE A 83 15.23 1.67 -17.17
C PHE A 83 16.27 1.90 -16.09
N ARG A 84 16.32 0.99 -15.11
CA ARG A 84 17.36 0.97 -14.08
C ARG A 84 17.90 -0.45 -13.97
N LEU A 85 19.18 -0.61 -14.26
CA LEU A 85 19.92 -1.83 -13.99
C LEU A 85 20.66 -1.66 -12.66
N VAL A 86 20.55 -2.65 -11.80
CA VAL A 86 21.30 -2.72 -10.54
C VAL A 86 22.05 -4.04 -10.55
N GLU A 87 23.37 -3.97 -10.60
CA GLU A 87 24.23 -5.13 -10.52
C GLU A 87 24.40 -5.56 -9.06
N LYS A 88 24.25 -6.87 -8.80
CA LYS A 88 24.42 -7.47 -7.48
C LYS A 88 24.90 -8.92 -7.62
N PRO A 89 25.64 -9.46 -6.66
CA PRO A 89 26.04 -10.87 -6.66
C PRO A 89 24.83 -11.76 -6.35
N ALA A 90 24.06 -12.10 -7.39
CA ALA A 90 22.88 -12.95 -7.28
C ALA A 90 22.78 -13.89 -8.49
N GLU A 91 22.34 -15.12 -8.27
CA GLU A 91 22.16 -16.13 -9.32
C GLU A 91 20.93 -15.85 -10.20
N ALA A 92 19.95 -15.12 -9.65
CA ALA A 92 18.70 -14.79 -10.34
C ALA A 92 18.56 -13.27 -10.56
N THR A 93 17.99 -12.92 -11.71
CA THR A 93 17.63 -11.53 -12.04
C THR A 93 16.20 -11.24 -11.64
N ALA A 94 16.00 -10.29 -10.73
CA ALA A 94 14.68 -9.77 -10.42
C ALA A 94 14.30 -8.68 -11.44
N ILE A 95 13.12 -8.80 -12.04
CA ILE A 95 12.58 -7.83 -12.98
C ILE A 95 11.29 -7.26 -12.39
N SER A 96 11.19 -5.93 -12.37
CA SER A 96 9.97 -5.23 -11.98
C SER A 96 9.67 -4.14 -13.00
N CYS A 97 8.42 -4.08 -13.44
CA CYS A 97 7.93 -3.06 -14.35
C CYS A 97 6.58 -2.54 -13.85
N GLY A 98 6.29 -1.29 -14.17
CA GLY A 98 5.05 -0.66 -13.77
C GLY A 98 5.10 0.85 -13.98
N MET A 99 3.97 1.48 -13.72
CA MET A 99 3.78 2.92 -13.81
C MET A 99 2.79 3.38 -12.73
N PRO A 100 2.85 4.65 -12.31
CA PRO A 100 1.75 5.25 -11.57
C PRO A 100 0.46 5.12 -12.36
N TRP A 101 -0.65 4.92 -11.66
CA TRP A 101 -1.98 4.83 -12.22
C TRP A 101 -2.96 5.58 -11.31
N ALA A 102 -4.07 6.04 -11.86
CA ALA A 102 -5.00 6.96 -11.18
C ALA A 102 -6.29 6.31 -10.69
N LEU A 103 -6.59 5.06 -11.10
CA LEU A 103 -7.78 4.35 -10.66
C LEU A 103 -7.67 3.93 -9.20
N SER A 104 -8.78 4.10 -8.50
CA SER A 104 -9.02 3.77 -7.11
C SER A 104 -10.19 2.79 -6.99
N HIS A 105 -10.37 2.23 -5.80
CA HIS A 105 -11.53 1.40 -5.46
C HIS A 105 -12.90 2.07 -5.67
N LYS A 106 -12.95 3.40 -5.76
CA LYS A 106 -14.20 4.16 -5.97
C LYS A 106 -14.57 4.31 -7.43
N ASP A 107 -13.62 4.09 -8.33
CA ASP A 107 -13.86 4.29 -9.74
C ASP A 107 -14.69 3.12 -10.32
N PRO A 108 -15.66 3.41 -11.21
CA PRO A 108 -16.53 2.39 -11.79
C PRO A 108 -15.77 1.33 -12.59
N ASP A 109 -14.55 1.64 -13.06
CA ASP A 109 -13.69 0.71 -13.80
C ASP A 109 -12.84 -0.20 -12.88
N TRP A 110 -12.90 -0.03 -11.56
CA TRP A 110 -12.14 -0.88 -10.61
C TRP A 110 -12.43 -2.39 -10.75
N PRO A 111 -13.70 -2.83 -10.89
CA PRO A 111 -13.99 -4.24 -11.15
C PRO A 111 -13.35 -4.74 -12.45
N ALA A 112 -13.37 -3.92 -13.50
CA ALA A 112 -12.79 -4.28 -14.79
C ALA A 112 -11.27 -4.44 -14.70
N ILE A 113 -10.56 -3.51 -14.03
CA ILE A 113 -9.11 -3.67 -13.86
C ILE A 113 -8.75 -4.87 -12.99
N SER A 114 -9.59 -5.20 -11.99
CA SER A 114 -9.36 -6.33 -11.10
C SER A 114 -9.43 -7.65 -11.87
N VAL A 115 -10.40 -7.79 -12.78
CA VAL A 115 -10.48 -8.94 -13.71
C VAL A 115 -9.29 -8.96 -14.66
N ALA A 116 -8.92 -7.81 -15.24
CA ALA A 116 -7.75 -7.72 -16.13
C ALA A 116 -6.45 -8.12 -15.43
N ARG A 117 -6.23 -7.68 -14.18
CA ARG A 117 -5.11 -8.12 -13.33
C ARG A 117 -5.12 -9.63 -13.15
N SER A 118 -6.28 -10.22 -12.85
CA SER A 118 -6.42 -11.66 -12.68
C SER A 118 -6.03 -12.44 -13.94
N ALA A 119 -6.47 -11.96 -15.11
CA ALA A 119 -6.11 -12.55 -16.40
C ALA A 119 -4.61 -12.44 -16.75
N ILE A 120 -3.94 -11.35 -16.33
CA ILE A 120 -2.49 -11.19 -16.48
C ILE A 120 -1.75 -12.19 -15.60
N GLY A 121 -2.11 -12.26 -14.32
CA GLY A 121 -1.62 -13.28 -13.39
C GLY A 121 -1.56 -12.78 -11.95
N GLU A 122 -2.16 -13.56 -11.06
CA GLU A 122 -2.12 -13.30 -9.63
C GLU A 122 -1.01 -14.10 -8.95
N HIS A 123 -0.63 -13.65 -7.77
CA HIS A 123 0.40 -14.29 -6.98
C HIS A 123 0.06 -15.77 -6.71
N ARG A 124 0.91 -16.67 -7.21
CA ARG A 124 0.80 -18.14 -7.07
C ARG A 124 -0.40 -18.78 -7.76
N GLN A 125 -0.98 -18.15 -8.79
CA GLN A 125 -2.07 -18.74 -9.58
C GLN A 125 -1.56 -19.20 -10.96
N PHE A 126 -1.95 -20.40 -11.41
CA PHE A 126 -1.49 -20.98 -12.69
C PHE A 126 -2.38 -20.63 -13.89
N ASN A 127 -3.47 -19.90 -13.70
CA ASN A 127 -4.38 -19.52 -14.78
C ASN A 127 -3.95 -18.26 -15.55
N GLY A 128 -3.06 -17.45 -14.98
CA GLY A 128 -2.64 -16.17 -15.54
C GLY A 128 -1.71 -16.28 -16.74
N ARG A 129 -1.79 -15.31 -17.65
CA ARG A 129 -0.94 -15.26 -18.86
C ARG A 129 0.56 -15.30 -18.55
N LEU A 130 1.01 -14.67 -17.47
CA LEU A 130 2.42 -14.66 -17.10
C LEU A 130 2.91 -16.08 -16.74
N MET A 131 2.24 -16.76 -15.80
CA MET A 131 2.57 -18.14 -15.41
C MET A 131 2.50 -19.12 -16.59
N GLN A 132 1.49 -19.01 -17.46
CA GLN A 132 1.40 -19.87 -18.65
C GLN A 132 2.57 -19.67 -19.62
N ARG A 133 2.98 -18.42 -19.84
CA ARG A 133 3.97 -18.08 -20.87
C ARG A 133 5.40 -18.16 -20.37
N LEU A 134 5.67 -17.78 -19.13
CA LEU A 134 7.03 -17.72 -18.57
C LEU A 134 7.38 -19.02 -17.86
N ARG A 135 6.48 -19.54 -17.02
CA ARG A 135 6.72 -20.75 -16.24
C ARG A 135 6.35 -22.02 -16.97
N GLU A 136 5.09 -22.22 -17.34
CA GLU A 136 4.64 -23.51 -17.89
C GLU A 136 5.30 -23.84 -19.24
N GLN A 137 5.28 -22.90 -20.18
CA GLN A 137 5.77 -23.16 -21.54
C GLN A 137 7.30 -23.10 -21.67
N ARG A 138 7.98 -22.42 -20.74
CA ARG A 138 9.40 -22.03 -20.94
C ARG A 138 10.31 -22.25 -19.72
N GLY A 139 9.77 -22.50 -18.53
CA GLY A 139 10.57 -22.73 -17.32
C GLY A 139 11.48 -21.56 -16.92
N LEU A 140 11.12 -20.32 -17.25
CA LEU A 140 11.99 -19.15 -17.07
C LEU A 140 12.02 -18.60 -15.64
N ASN A 141 11.04 -18.96 -14.81
CA ASN A 141 10.92 -18.46 -13.45
C ASN A 141 10.15 -19.43 -12.53
N TYR A 142 10.22 -19.16 -11.23
CA TYR A 142 9.42 -19.83 -10.21
C TYR A 142 8.16 -19.05 -9.82
N GLY A 143 8.11 -17.75 -10.13
CA GLY A 143 6.93 -16.92 -9.86
C GLY A 143 6.95 -15.61 -10.64
N ASP A 144 5.77 -15.22 -11.08
CA ASP A 144 5.44 -13.94 -11.69
C ASP A 144 4.03 -13.55 -11.26
N TYR A 145 3.75 -12.25 -11.23
CA TYR A 145 2.47 -11.72 -10.80
C TYR A 145 2.34 -10.25 -11.16
N ALA A 146 1.10 -9.82 -11.32
CA ALA A 146 0.72 -8.43 -11.48
C ALA A 146 -0.01 -7.94 -10.22
N TYR A 147 0.34 -6.73 -9.80
CA TYR A 147 -0.35 -6.04 -8.72
C TYR A 147 -0.94 -4.72 -9.23
N ILE A 148 -2.08 -4.36 -8.67
CA ILE A 148 -2.65 -3.01 -8.68
C ILE A 148 -2.46 -2.48 -7.25
N GLU A 149 -1.23 -2.15 -6.91
CA GLU A 149 -0.82 -1.99 -5.50
C GLU A 149 -1.29 -0.68 -4.84
N HIS A 150 -1.00 -0.61 -3.54
CA HIS A 150 -1.82 -0.21 -2.40
C HIS A 150 -1.49 1.20 -1.88
N PHE A 151 -1.62 2.24 -2.71
CA PHE A 151 -1.35 3.60 -2.27
C PHE A 151 -2.63 4.41 -2.07
N GLN A 152 -2.84 4.89 -0.84
CA GLN A 152 -3.94 5.78 -0.43
C GLN A 152 -3.86 7.15 -1.13
N GLN A 153 -4.22 7.22 -2.42
CA GLN A 153 -4.37 8.52 -3.07
C GLN A 153 -5.46 9.32 -2.33
N GLN A 154 -5.34 10.65 -2.23
CA GLN A 154 -6.46 11.45 -1.73
C GLN A 154 -7.71 11.16 -2.57
N GLY A 155 -8.75 10.60 -1.93
CA GLY A 155 -9.95 10.10 -2.59
C GLY A 155 -9.99 8.59 -2.83
N GLY A 156 -8.86 7.89 -2.80
CA GLY A 156 -8.75 6.42 -2.87
C GLY A 156 -8.74 5.80 -1.47
N ASP A 157 -9.69 4.90 -1.24
CA ASP A 157 -9.95 4.11 -0.02
C ASP A 157 -10.92 4.74 0.98
N ALA A 158 -12.20 4.38 0.84
CA ALA A 158 -13.10 4.23 1.98
C ALA A 158 -13.48 2.74 2.20
N SER A 159 -12.69 1.83 1.61
CA SER A 159 -12.89 0.38 1.73
C SER A 159 -11.68 -0.24 2.39
N THR A 160 -11.60 -0.10 3.71
CA THR A 160 -10.85 -1.07 4.54
C THR A 160 -11.67 -2.35 4.60
N ALA A 161 -11.37 -3.29 3.69
CA ALA A 161 -11.62 -4.71 3.90
C ALA A 161 -10.82 -5.49 2.85
N GLN A 162 -9.59 -5.86 3.20
CA GLN A 162 -9.22 -7.25 2.91
C GLN A 162 -10.08 -8.07 3.87
N ASN A 163 -11.04 -8.82 3.32
CA ASN A 163 -11.60 -9.98 4.01
C ASN A 163 -10.54 -11.08 4.04
#